data_AF-A0A6V8MSC6-F1
#
_entry.id   AF-A0A6V8MSC6-F1
#
_cell.length_a   1.000
_cell.length_b   1.000
_cell.length_c   1.000
_cell.angle_alpha   90.00
_cell.angle_beta   90.00
_cell.angle_gamma   90.00
#
_symmetry.space_group_name_H-M   'P 1'
#
loop_
_entity.id
_entity.type
_entity.pdbx_description
1 polymer ?
#
loop_
_entity_poly.entity_id
_entity_poly.type
_entity_poly.pdbx_seq_one_letter_code
_entity_poly.pdbx_strand_id
1 'polypeptide(L)'
;MSIMKLLDPILEVWLPTKWSRWAVGVTILLATFATRLPEFLPLAGYTLLDQQKLLVQILAPTLICLIGTFIVLNLVVRHSKSLKETHSNEIEELKKTYNKQQDKPEKLTPVVDESFVTQSVVLDGKKFIRCEFDRCSLVFNGSANFGLEHCNFTAPKLIFGDSAGITMFQISKMSGDPAFAKMIEMTINEYKTDKKQDK
;
A
#
# COMPACT_ATOMS: atom_id res chain seq x y z
N MET A 1 10.90 14.19 36.50
CA MET A 1 10.20 13.86 35.24
C MET A 1 11.26 13.79 34.15
N SER A 2 11.50 12.62 33.55
CA SER A 2 12.60 12.44 32.57
C SER A 2 12.27 13.19 31.28
N ILE A 3 13.22 13.96 30.74
CA ILE A 3 13.08 14.73 29.49
C ILE A 3 12.59 13.86 28.32
N MET A 4 12.92 12.56 28.32
CA MET A 4 12.42 11.62 27.30
C MET A 4 10.89 11.53 27.28
N LYS A 5 10.22 11.51 28.45
CA LYS A 5 8.76 11.39 28.52
C LYS A 5 8.01 12.62 27.98
N LEU A 6 8.66 13.78 27.94
CA LEU A 6 8.10 15.00 27.36
C LEU A 6 8.25 15.02 25.83
N LEU A 7 9.26 14.35 25.29
CA LEU A 7 9.57 14.35 23.86
C LEU A 7 8.97 13.16 23.11
N ASP A 8 8.61 12.08 23.81
CA ASP A 8 7.99 10.87 23.22
C ASP A 8 6.82 11.14 22.25
N PRO A 9 5.81 11.99 22.56
CA PRO A 9 4.69 12.21 21.63
C PRO A 9 5.10 12.94 20.34
N ILE A 10 6.13 13.78 20.40
CA ILE A 10 6.64 14.51 19.21
C ILE A 10 7.55 13.58 18.40
N LEU A 11 8.39 12.81 19.07
CA LEU A 11 9.29 11.84 18.44
C LEU A 11 8.52 10.68 17.80
N GLU A 12 7.33 10.33 18.29
CA GLU A 12 6.46 9.32 17.69
C GLU A 12 6.00 9.65 16.28
N VAL A 13 5.71 10.93 16.04
CA VAL A 13 5.24 11.42 14.73
C VAL A 13 6.39 11.42 13.70
N TRP A 14 7.60 11.72 14.14
CA TRP A 14 8.74 11.93 13.26
C TRP A 14 9.67 10.73 13.10
N LEU A 15 9.72 9.83 14.10
CA LEU A 15 10.68 8.73 14.16
C LEU A 15 9.96 7.41 14.48
N PRO A 16 9.75 6.54 13.47
CA PRO A 16 8.97 5.32 13.64
C PRO A 16 9.71 4.24 14.44
N THR A 17 11.05 4.30 14.54
CA THR A 17 11.84 3.24 15.17
C THR A 17 12.26 3.57 16.60
N LYS A 18 12.11 2.61 17.53
CA LYS A 18 12.54 2.77 18.94
C LYS A 18 14.04 3.12 19.07
N TRP A 19 14.87 2.58 18.18
CA TRP A 19 16.32 2.83 18.14
C TRP A 19 16.67 4.27 17.78
N SER A 20 15.95 4.88 16.84
CA SER A 20 16.21 6.28 16.46
C SER A 20 15.79 7.25 17.56
N ARG A 21 14.70 6.96 18.30
CA ARG A 21 14.27 7.73 19.48
C ARG A 21 15.32 7.71 20.59
N TRP A 22 15.91 6.54 20.85
CA TRP A 22 17.00 6.41 21.81
C TRP A 22 18.24 7.20 21.38
N ALA A 23 18.62 7.12 20.09
CA ALA A 23 19.75 7.87 19.54
C ALA A 23 19.58 9.40 19.68
N VAL A 24 18.37 9.93 19.46
CA VAL A 24 18.07 11.35 19.70
C VAL A 24 18.22 11.70 21.18
N GLY A 25 17.69 10.87 22.08
CA GLY A 25 17.82 11.07 23.52
C GLY A 25 19.29 11.13 23.98
N VAL A 26 20.13 10.23 23.48
CA VAL A 26 21.57 10.22 23.76
C VAL A 26 22.26 11.47 23.19
N THR A 27 21.90 11.89 21.98
CA THR A 27 22.49 13.10 21.36
C THR A 27 22.17 14.36 22.17
N ILE A 28 20.92 14.51 22.64
CA ILE A 28 20.52 15.64 23.49
C ILE A 28 21.28 15.62 24.82
N LEU A 29 21.43 14.44 25.44
CA LEU A 29 22.18 14.29 26.68
C LEU A 29 23.67 14.64 26.50
N LEU A 30 24.29 14.18 25.40
CA LEU A 30 25.69 14.52 25.08
C LEU A 30 25.85 16.00 24.76
N ALA A 31 24.93 16.61 24.03
CA ALA A 31 24.98 18.04 23.70
C ALA A 31 24.84 18.91 24.96
N THR A 32 23.94 18.55 25.88
CA THR A 32 23.77 19.25 27.16
C THR A 32 24.95 19.05 28.10
N PHE A 33 25.64 17.91 28.04
CA PHE A 33 26.90 17.71 28.76
C PHE A 33 28.04 18.53 28.14
N ALA A 34 28.12 18.59 26.82
CA ALA A 34 29.15 19.33 26.08
C ALA A 34 29.15 20.83 26.37
N THR A 35 27.98 21.43 26.64
CA THR A 35 27.92 22.86 27.02
C THR A 35 28.51 23.14 28.39
N ARG A 36 28.58 22.14 29.28
CA ARG A 36 29.23 22.23 30.60
C ARG A 36 30.68 21.76 30.61
N LEU A 37 31.15 21.15 29.53
CA LEU A 37 32.52 20.65 29.38
C LEU A 37 33.60 21.69 29.76
N PRO A 38 33.49 22.99 29.41
CA PRO A 38 34.52 23.98 29.73
C PRO A 38 34.79 24.19 31.22
N GLU A 39 33.83 23.86 32.09
CA GLU A 39 33.97 23.93 33.56
C GLU A 39 34.72 22.73 34.12
N PHE A 40 34.73 21.60 33.41
CA PHE A 40 35.42 20.36 33.81
C PHE A 40 36.86 20.27 33.30
N LEU A 41 37.23 21.03 32.27
CA LEU A 41 38.61 21.06 31.73
C LEU A 41 39.70 21.50 32.73
N PRO A 42 39.49 22.50 33.62
CA PRO A 42 40.52 22.87 34.59
C PRO A 42 40.79 21.77 35.65
N LEU A 43 39.79 20.92 35.95
CA LEU A 43 39.98 19.75 36.84
C LEU A 43 40.94 18.71 36.22
N ALA A 44 41.08 18.69 34.89
CA ALA A 44 41.99 17.82 34.17
C ALA A 44 43.38 18.45 33.93
N GLY A 45 43.67 19.63 34.50
CA GLY A 45 44.98 20.29 34.40
C GLY A 45 45.20 21.09 33.11
N TYR A 46 44.16 21.33 32.31
CA TYR A 46 44.25 22.14 31.09
C TYR A 46 43.83 23.59 31.37
N THR A 47 44.73 24.54 31.13
CA THR A 47 44.43 25.98 31.18
C THR A 47 44.12 26.50 29.78
N LEU A 48 42.86 26.87 29.54
CA LEU A 48 42.42 27.45 28.27
C LEU A 48 42.36 28.96 28.37
N LEU A 49 42.75 29.66 27.30
CA LEU A 49 42.49 31.09 27.15
C LEU A 49 40.98 31.33 27.01
N ASP A 50 40.48 32.47 27.50
CA ASP A 50 39.04 32.82 27.45
C ASP A 50 38.45 32.76 26.03
N GLN A 51 39.23 33.13 25.02
CA GLN A 51 38.86 33.04 23.60
C GLN A 51 38.64 31.58 23.13
N GLN A 52 39.45 30.65 23.62
CA GLN A 52 39.34 29.22 23.26
C GLN A 52 38.16 28.56 23.97
N LYS A 53 37.80 29.03 25.16
CA LYS A 53 36.65 28.55 25.93
C LYS A 53 35.35 28.74 25.14
N LEU A 54 35.16 29.92 24.55
CA LEU A 54 33.97 30.26 23.78
C LEU A 54 33.88 29.44 22.49
N LEU A 55 35.02 29.20 21.82
CA LEU A 55 35.07 28.39 20.61
C LEU A 55 34.72 26.92 20.89
N VAL A 56 35.26 26.33 21.96
CA VAL A 56 34.92 24.94 22.37
C VAL A 56 33.45 24.81 22.75
N GLN A 57 32.89 25.80 23.43
CA GLN A 57 31.49 25.77 23.88
C GLN A 57 30.48 25.78 22.73
N ILE A 58 30.82 26.36 21.57
CA ILE A 58 29.96 26.39 20.38
C ILE A 58 30.27 25.21 19.45
N LEU A 59 31.55 24.90 19.24
CA LEU A 59 31.98 23.87 18.29
C LEU A 59 31.64 22.45 18.76
N ALA A 60 31.78 22.16 20.05
CA ALA A 60 31.50 20.82 20.58
C ALA A 60 30.02 20.39 20.41
N PRO A 61 29.00 21.19 20.83
CA PRO A 61 27.61 20.78 20.65
C PRO A 61 27.18 20.75 19.18
N THR A 62 27.72 21.63 18.34
CA THR A 62 27.39 21.63 16.90
C THR A 62 27.89 20.36 16.21
N LEU A 63 29.12 19.90 16.50
CA LEU A 63 29.64 18.63 16.00
C LEU A 63 28.81 17.43 16.51
N ILE A 64 28.44 17.42 17.79
CA ILE A 64 27.61 16.35 18.36
C ILE A 64 26.23 16.29 17.67
N CYS A 65 25.60 17.43 17.43
CA CYS A 65 24.33 17.49 16.70
C CYS A 65 24.46 16.99 15.25
N LEU A 66 25.54 17.35 14.54
CA LEU A 66 25.78 16.86 13.17
C LEU A 66 25.99 15.35 13.12
N ILE A 67 26.77 14.80 14.05
CA ILE A 67 26.99 13.35 14.14
C ILE A 67 25.67 12.64 14.49
N GLY A 68 24.92 13.16 15.48
CA GLY A 68 23.64 12.56 15.90
C GLY A 68 22.60 12.55 14.78
N THR A 69 22.46 13.66 14.05
CA THR A 69 21.54 13.74 12.90
C THR A 69 21.94 12.77 11.79
N PHE A 70 23.24 12.63 11.49
CA PHE A 70 23.71 11.66 10.51
C PHE A 70 23.41 10.22 10.92
N ILE A 71 23.59 9.86 12.19
CA ILE A 71 23.27 8.52 12.72
C ILE A 71 21.76 8.23 12.59
N VAL A 72 20.92 9.17 13.01
CA VAL A 72 19.45 9.02 12.93
C VAL A 72 19.00 8.86 11.47
N LEU A 73 19.54 9.67 10.57
CA LEU A 73 19.22 9.59 9.15
C LEU A 73 19.57 8.21 8.56
N ASN A 74 20.77 7.70 8.86
CA ASN A 74 21.19 6.38 8.40
C ASN A 74 20.28 5.25 8.94
N LEU A 75 19.86 5.33 10.20
CA LEU A 75 18.93 4.36 10.80
C LEU A 75 17.57 4.38 10.11
N VAL A 76 17.03 5.57 9.81
CA VAL A 76 15.73 5.72 9.12
C VAL A 76 15.82 5.22 7.68
N VAL A 77 16.89 5.56 6.96
CA VAL A 77 17.13 5.09 5.58
C VAL A 77 17.24 3.56 5.55
N ARG A 78 17.99 2.96 6.48
CA ARG A 78 18.12 1.50 6.55
C ARG A 78 16.79 0.81 6.85
N HIS A 79 16.00 1.37 7.77
CA HIS A 79 14.69 0.80 8.10
C HIS A 79 13.69 0.93 6.96
N SER A 80 13.66 2.08 6.27
CA SER A 80 12.77 2.27 5.12
C SER A 80 13.11 1.34 3.97
N LYS A 81 14.39 1.06 3.74
CA LYS A 81 14.83 0.07 2.74
C LYS A 81 14.34 -1.35 3.11
N SER A 82 14.50 -1.74 4.36
CA SER A 82 14.06 -3.06 4.85
C SER A 82 12.53 -3.26 4.75
N LEU A 83 11.75 -2.22 5.00
CA LEU A 83 10.29 -2.25 4.80
C LEU A 83 9.92 -2.45 3.33
N LYS A 84 10.58 -1.72 2.41
CA LYS A 84 10.33 -1.87 0.96
C LYS A 84 10.65 -3.28 0.46
N GLU A 85 11.74 -3.88 0.92
CA GLU A 85 12.12 -5.25 0.54
C GLU A 85 11.11 -6.27 1.05
N THR A 86 10.63 -6.12 2.29
CA THR A 86 9.63 -7.03 2.88
C THR A 86 8.31 -6.99 2.09
N HIS A 87 7.79 -5.80 1.81
CA HIS A 87 6.55 -5.66 1.02
C HIS A 87 6.72 -6.14 -0.42
N SER A 88 7.89 -5.94 -1.03
CA SER A 88 8.17 -6.44 -2.37
C SER A 88 8.11 -7.96 -2.43
N ASN A 89 8.67 -8.65 -1.43
CA ASN A 89 8.66 -10.11 -1.36
C ASN A 89 7.24 -10.66 -1.13
N GLU A 90 6.46 -10.05 -0.22
CA GLU A 90 5.05 -10.42 0.00
C GLU A 90 4.21 -10.26 -1.28
N ILE A 91 4.39 -9.15 -2.00
CA ILE A 91 3.70 -8.92 -3.28
C ILE A 91 4.10 -9.99 -4.31
N GLU A 92 5.37 -10.38 -4.37
CA GLU A 92 5.83 -11.42 -5.29
C GLU A 92 5.24 -12.80 -4.95
N GLU A 93 5.16 -13.17 -3.67
CA GLU A 93 4.52 -14.41 -3.23
C GLU A 93 3.01 -14.44 -3.53
N LEU A 94 2.32 -13.31 -3.32
CA LEU A 94 0.91 -13.16 -3.68
C LEU A 94 0.71 -13.30 -5.19
N LYS A 95 1.56 -12.69 -6.01
CA LYS A 95 1.53 -12.84 -7.48
C LYS A 95 1.73 -14.29 -7.90
N LYS A 96 2.71 -15.00 -7.31
CA LYS A 96 2.93 -16.44 -7.59
C LYS A 96 1.70 -17.27 -7.25
N THR A 97 1.06 -17.00 -6.12
CA THR A 97 -0.15 -17.70 -5.68
C THR A 97 -1.33 -17.43 -6.61
N TYR A 98 -1.50 -16.17 -7.03
CA TYR A 98 -2.55 -15.76 -7.96
C TYR A 98 -2.37 -16.39 -9.36
N ASN A 99 -1.17 -16.32 -9.92
CA ASN A 99 -0.88 -16.89 -11.25
C ASN A 99 -1.12 -18.40 -11.27
N LYS A 100 -0.76 -19.11 -10.19
CA LYS A 100 -1.04 -20.54 -10.03
C LYS A 100 -2.54 -20.86 -10.04
N GLN A 101 -3.40 -19.91 -9.66
CA GLN A 101 -4.86 -20.07 -9.68
C GLN A 101 -5.45 -19.74 -11.06
N GLN A 102 -4.87 -18.78 -11.79
CA GLN A 102 -5.33 -18.42 -13.15
C GLN A 102 -5.05 -19.49 -14.20
N ASP A 103 -4.00 -20.29 -14.04
CA ASP A 103 -3.63 -21.33 -15.02
C ASP A 103 -4.51 -22.59 -14.99
N LYS A 104 -5.49 -22.68 -14.08
CA LYS A 104 -6.46 -23.77 -14.11
C LYS A 104 -7.59 -23.37 -15.05
N PRO A 105 -7.70 -23.95 -16.27
CA PRO A 105 -8.82 -23.65 -17.15
C PRO A 105 -10.11 -24.01 -16.42
N GLU A 106 -10.87 -22.99 -16.05
CA GLU A 106 -12.18 -23.18 -15.45
C GLU A 106 -13.02 -23.91 -16.48
N LYS A 107 -13.40 -25.16 -16.16
CA LYS A 107 -14.12 -26.03 -17.09
C LYS A 107 -15.54 -25.51 -17.22
N LEU A 108 -15.76 -24.60 -18.16
CA LEU A 108 -17.08 -24.07 -18.48
C LEU A 108 -17.94 -25.17 -19.10
N THR A 109 -19.20 -25.26 -18.68
CA THR A 109 -20.18 -26.17 -19.25
C THR A 109 -20.68 -25.59 -20.57
N PRO A 110 -20.45 -26.25 -21.72
CA PRO A 110 -20.90 -25.72 -23.00
C PRO A 110 -22.42 -25.84 -23.16
N VAL A 111 -23.04 -24.80 -23.70
CA VAL A 111 -24.45 -24.72 -24.11
C VAL A 111 -24.44 -24.28 -25.56
N VAL A 112 -25.00 -25.07 -26.48
CA VAL A 112 -24.74 -24.91 -27.92
C VAL A 112 -26.05 -24.92 -28.70
N ASP A 113 -26.22 -23.95 -29.61
CA ASP A 113 -27.36 -23.83 -30.52
C ASP A 113 -28.74 -23.78 -29.82
N GLU A 114 -28.79 -23.32 -28.57
CA GLU A 114 -30.02 -23.15 -27.80
C GLU A 114 -30.64 -21.76 -27.97
N SER A 115 -31.98 -21.68 -27.92
CA SER A 115 -32.73 -20.42 -27.91
C SER A 115 -33.44 -20.20 -26.58
N PHE A 116 -33.30 -18.99 -26.04
CA PHE A 116 -33.90 -18.56 -24.79
C PHE A 116 -34.85 -17.39 -25.08
N VAL A 117 -36.09 -17.48 -24.63
CA VAL A 117 -37.12 -16.46 -24.87
C VAL A 117 -37.79 -16.05 -23.56
N THR A 118 -37.76 -14.76 -23.24
CA THR A 118 -38.45 -14.15 -22.08
C THR A 118 -38.17 -14.86 -20.75
N GLN A 119 -36.93 -15.31 -20.53
CA GLN A 119 -36.55 -16.03 -19.31
C GLN A 119 -35.26 -15.50 -18.69
N SER A 120 -35.02 -15.89 -17.44
CA SER A 120 -33.79 -15.59 -16.71
C SER A 120 -32.76 -16.69 -16.95
N VAL A 121 -31.60 -16.33 -17.49
CA VAL A 121 -30.52 -17.26 -17.81
C VAL A 121 -29.31 -16.97 -16.93
N VAL A 122 -28.96 -17.90 -16.03
CA VAL A 122 -27.75 -17.82 -15.20
C VAL A 122 -26.52 -18.14 -16.04
N LEU A 123 -25.55 -17.23 -16.05
CA LEU A 123 -24.34 -17.29 -16.86
C LEU A 123 -23.18 -18.06 -16.20
N ASP A 124 -23.07 -17.99 -14.87
CA ASP A 124 -21.97 -18.54 -14.09
C ASP A 124 -21.62 -19.99 -14.46
N GLY A 125 -20.36 -20.23 -14.82
CA GLY A 125 -19.81 -21.54 -15.13
C GLY A 125 -20.23 -22.11 -16.49
N LYS A 126 -20.87 -21.31 -17.35
CA LYS A 126 -21.36 -21.76 -18.67
C LYS A 126 -20.65 -21.06 -19.83
N LYS A 127 -20.56 -21.78 -20.94
CA LYS A 127 -20.06 -21.26 -22.23
C LYS A 127 -21.14 -21.42 -23.29
N PHE A 128 -21.79 -20.33 -23.67
CA PHE A 128 -22.83 -20.34 -24.71
C PHE A 128 -22.19 -20.16 -26.08
N ILE A 129 -22.54 -21.03 -27.03
CA ILE A 129 -21.97 -21.06 -28.38
C ILE A 129 -23.12 -21.09 -29.37
N ARG A 130 -23.21 -20.06 -30.23
CA ARG A 130 -24.29 -19.92 -31.23
C ARG A 130 -25.71 -19.96 -30.65
N CYS A 131 -25.87 -19.47 -29.42
CA CYS A 131 -27.19 -19.38 -28.78
C CYS A 131 -27.95 -18.11 -29.18
N GLU A 132 -29.27 -18.15 -29.08
CA GLU A 132 -30.14 -16.99 -29.29
C GLU A 132 -30.83 -16.57 -27.99
N PHE A 133 -30.81 -15.27 -27.67
CA PHE A 133 -31.43 -14.71 -26.49
C PHE A 133 -32.44 -13.63 -26.90
N ASP A 134 -33.73 -13.89 -26.78
CA ASP A 134 -34.80 -12.92 -27.04
C ASP A 134 -35.46 -12.49 -25.72
N ARG A 135 -35.40 -11.18 -25.42
CA ARG A 135 -35.99 -10.53 -24.24
C ARG A 135 -35.64 -11.24 -22.92
N CYS A 136 -34.45 -11.82 -22.85
CA CYS A 136 -33.98 -12.56 -21.68
C CYS A 136 -33.30 -11.66 -20.65
N SER A 137 -33.38 -12.08 -19.39
CA SER A 137 -32.58 -11.53 -18.31
C SER A 137 -31.35 -12.42 -18.08
N LEU A 138 -30.18 -11.96 -18.50
CA LEU A 138 -28.90 -12.63 -18.28
C LEU A 138 -28.44 -12.32 -16.86
N VAL A 139 -28.29 -13.34 -16.02
CA VAL A 139 -27.95 -13.18 -14.61
C VAL A 139 -26.51 -13.63 -14.37
N PHE A 140 -25.68 -12.73 -13.85
CA PHE A 140 -24.33 -13.02 -13.40
C PHE A 140 -24.24 -12.86 -11.88
N ASN A 141 -23.96 -13.95 -11.17
CA ASN A 141 -23.93 -14.00 -9.71
C ASN A 141 -22.52 -13.75 -9.13
N GLY A 142 -21.46 -13.89 -9.94
CA GLY A 142 -20.08 -13.69 -9.51
C GLY A 142 -19.46 -14.91 -8.85
N SER A 143 -20.01 -16.10 -9.10
CA SER A 143 -19.55 -17.38 -8.54
C SER A 143 -18.58 -18.13 -9.46
N ALA A 144 -18.63 -17.90 -10.76
CA ALA A 144 -17.80 -18.56 -11.78
C ALA A 144 -17.70 -17.70 -13.04
N ASN A 145 -16.66 -17.86 -13.86
CA ASN A 145 -16.58 -17.17 -15.15
C ASN A 145 -17.64 -17.69 -16.14
N PHE A 146 -17.87 -16.95 -17.21
CA PHE A 146 -18.76 -17.37 -18.30
C PHE A 146 -18.19 -16.99 -19.68
N GLY A 147 -18.65 -17.68 -20.72
CA GLY A 147 -18.26 -17.42 -22.11
C GLY A 147 -19.48 -17.24 -23.02
N LEU A 148 -19.39 -16.30 -23.96
CA LEU A 148 -20.39 -16.06 -24.99
C LEU A 148 -19.68 -16.01 -26.35
N GLU A 149 -19.92 -17.00 -27.20
CA GLU A 149 -19.29 -17.12 -28.51
C GLU A 149 -20.38 -17.19 -29.59
N HIS A 150 -20.32 -16.28 -30.57
CA HIS A 150 -21.25 -16.23 -31.70
C HIS A 150 -22.74 -16.24 -31.32
N CYS A 151 -23.11 -15.70 -30.15
CA CYS A 151 -24.49 -15.63 -29.70
C CYS A 151 -25.24 -14.41 -30.26
N ASN A 152 -26.54 -14.53 -30.48
CA ASN A 152 -27.42 -13.45 -30.93
C ASN A 152 -28.29 -12.93 -29.78
N PHE A 153 -28.45 -11.61 -29.66
CA PHE A 153 -29.19 -10.99 -28.56
C PHE A 153 -30.24 -10.00 -29.08
N THR A 154 -31.50 -10.27 -28.79
CA THR A 154 -32.63 -9.39 -29.08
C THR A 154 -33.18 -8.84 -27.75
N ALA A 155 -32.98 -7.55 -27.50
CA ALA A 155 -33.38 -6.86 -26.26
C ALA A 155 -32.97 -7.57 -24.94
N PRO A 156 -31.67 -7.92 -24.75
CA PRO A 156 -31.22 -8.55 -23.52
C PRO A 156 -31.20 -7.57 -22.34
N LYS A 157 -31.41 -8.09 -21.12
CA LYS A 157 -31.16 -7.36 -19.87
C LYS A 157 -30.08 -8.07 -19.08
N LEU A 158 -28.98 -7.39 -18.75
CA LEU A 158 -27.96 -7.93 -17.85
C LEU A 158 -28.30 -7.57 -16.40
N ILE A 159 -28.26 -8.56 -15.51
CA ILE A 159 -28.55 -8.44 -14.09
C ILE A 159 -27.36 -9.01 -13.31
N PHE A 160 -26.85 -8.23 -12.36
CA PHE A 160 -25.84 -8.70 -11.41
C PHE A 160 -26.55 -9.19 -10.15
N GLY A 161 -26.49 -10.49 -9.91
CA GLY A 161 -27.08 -11.16 -8.75
C GLY A 161 -26.03 -11.45 -7.66
N ASP A 162 -26.51 -11.87 -6.49
CA ASP A 162 -25.69 -12.36 -5.37
C ASP A 162 -24.44 -11.50 -5.09
N SER A 163 -23.25 -12.12 -5.09
CA SER A 163 -21.98 -11.47 -4.80
C SER A 163 -21.68 -10.35 -5.79
N ALA A 164 -21.91 -10.58 -7.09
CA ALA A 164 -21.69 -9.55 -8.11
C ALA A 164 -22.65 -8.35 -7.94
N GLY A 165 -23.91 -8.62 -7.56
CA GLY A 165 -24.91 -7.59 -7.28
C GLY A 165 -24.52 -6.72 -6.09
N ILE A 166 -24.04 -7.34 -4.99
CA ILE A 166 -23.54 -6.61 -3.81
C ILE A 166 -22.35 -5.73 -4.19
N THR A 167 -21.39 -6.25 -4.95
CA THR A 167 -20.23 -5.49 -5.43
C THR A 167 -20.67 -4.29 -6.27
N MET A 168 -21.56 -4.48 -7.25
CA MET A 168 -22.05 -3.40 -8.10
C MET A 168 -22.84 -2.35 -7.32
N PHE A 169 -23.64 -2.77 -6.35
CA PHE A 169 -24.34 -1.85 -5.44
C PHE A 169 -23.35 -1.01 -4.64
N GLN A 170 -22.30 -1.62 -4.09
CA GLN A 170 -21.28 -0.90 -3.33
C GLN A 170 -20.50 0.08 -4.21
N ILE A 171 -20.11 -0.33 -5.43
CA ILE A 171 -19.45 0.53 -6.41
C ILE A 171 -20.34 1.73 -6.76
N SER A 172 -21.64 1.52 -6.96
CA SER A 172 -22.60 2.59 -7.29
C SER A 172 -22.76 3.62 -6.16
N LYS A 173 -22.66 3.18 -4.89
CA LYS A 173 -22.66 4.08 -3.73
C LYS A 173 -21.37 4.89 -3.64
N MET A 174 -20.23 4.24 -3.86
CA MET A 174 -18.92 4.88 -3.79
C MET A 174 -18.67 5.85 -4.95
N SER A 175 -19.24 5.59 -6.13
CA SER A 175 -19.10 6.48 -7.29
C SER A 175 -19.76 7.86 -7.11
N GLY A 176 -20.56 8.06 -6.06
CA GLY A 176 -21.08 9.37 -5.68
C GLY A 176 -20.02 10.32 -5.10
N ASP A 177 -18.89 9.79 -4.62
CA ASP A 177 -17.75 10.58 -4.14
C ASP A 177 -16.72 10.78 -5.28
N PRO A 178 -16.39 12.02 -5.66
CA PRO A 178 -15.40 12.30 -6.71
C PRO A 178 -14.02 11.67 -6.49
N ALA A 179 -13.58 11.51 -5.23
CA ALA A 179 -12.30 10.89 -4.92
C ALA A 179 -12.32 9.38 -5.23
N PHE A 180 -13.42 8.71 -4.93
CA PHE A 180 -13.60 7.28 -5.20
C PHE A 180 -13.93 7.01 -6.67
N ALA A 181 -14.69 7.87 -7.33
CA ALA A 181 -14.97 7.76 -8.76
C ALA A 181 -13.67 7.66 -9.58
N LYS A 182 -12.69 8.52 -9.26
CA LYS A 182 -11.37 8.50 -9.90
C LYS A 182 -10.61 7.19 -9.66
N MET A 183 -10.71 6.63 -8.46
CA MET A 183 -10.08 5.34 -8.12
C MET A 183 -10.69 4.18 -8.91
N ILE A 184 -12.03 4.12 -9.01
CA ILE A 184 -12.73 3.10 -9.80
C ILE A 184 -12.31 3.15 -11.27
N GLU A 185 -12.21 4.36 -11.83
CA GLU A 185 -11.78 4.55 -13.21
C GLU A 185 -10.34 4.09 -13.46
N MET A 186 -9.42 4.41 -12.54
CA MET A 186 -8.04 3.92 -12.61
C MET A 186 -7.98 2.39 -12.60
N THR A 187 -8.69 1.75 -11.69
CA THR A 187 -8.74 0.27 -11.59
C THR A 187 -9.28 -0.35 -12.88
N ILE A 188 -10.38 0.17 -13.45
CA ILE A 188 -10.95 -0.35 -14.70
C ILE A 188 -9.96 -0.21 -15.87
N ASN A 189 -9.20 0.89 -15.91
CA ASN A 189 -8.23 1.13 -16.97
C ASN A 189 -7.00 0.21 -16.84
N GLU A 190 -6.53 -0.07 -15.63
CA GLU A 190 -5.44 -1.01 -15.37
C GLU A 190 -5.79 -2.44 -15.83
N TYR A 191 -7.01 -2.90 -15.53
CA TYR A 191 -7.51 -4.19 -16.04
C TYR A 191 -7.57 -4.27 -17.58
N LYS A 192 -7.83 -3.15 -18.27
CA LYS A 192 -7.84 -3.09 -19.74
C LYS A 192 -6.43 -3.15 -20.32
N THR A 193 -5.43 -2.58 -19.65
CA THR A 193 -4.05 -2.54 -20.13
C THR A 193 -3.31 -3.86 -19.92
N ASP A 194 -3.53 -4.53 -18.78
CA ASP A 194 -2.90 -5.83 -18.51
C ASP A 194 -3.30 -6.89 -19.54
N LYS A 195 -4.59 -6.94 -19.92
CA LYS A 195 -5.07 -7.86 -20.97
C LYS A 195 -4.56 -7.56 -22.39
N LYS A 196 -3.92 -6.42 -22.64
CA LYS A 196 -3.30 -6.10 -23.93
C LYS A 196 -1.84 -6.58 -24.03
N GLN A 197 -1.17 -6.86 -22.92
CA GLN A 197 0.22 -7.34 -22.93
C GLN A 197 0.33 -8.86 -23.12
N ASP A 198 -0.77 -9.60 -22.92
CA ASP A 198 -0.86 -11.06 -23.08
C ASP A 198 -1.44 -11.51 -24.46
N LYS A 199 -1.50 -10.62 -25.46
CA LYS A 199 -1.89 -10.93 -26.84
C LYS A 199 -0.76 -10.63 -27.82
#